data_AF-A0A6V7UDW2-F1
#
_entry.id   AF-A0A6V7UDW2-F1
#
_cell.length_a   1.000
_cell.length_b   1.000
_cell.length_c   1.000
_cell.angle_alpha   90.00
_cell.angle_beta   90.00
_cell.angle_gamma   90.00
#
_symmetry.space_group_name_H-M   'P 1'
#
loop_
_entity.id
_entity.type
_entity.pdbx_description
1 polymer ?
#
loop_
_entity_poly.entity_id
_entity_poly.type
_entity_poly.pdbx_seq_one_letter_code
_entity_poly.pdbx_strand_id
1 'polypeptide(L)'
;MAALVTFRREFLEVSNGLDVLREAMTIASACMKHFRTNHLQSQHLGIVPEIGYDNTDTQSLLALRFLSWYAEEHKVNIRNAYSKEGEKRFGDYRVDGWVEERKLVIEINGCCWHGCKKCFPDDEIRLPNGITAGKQREKDERRLEFI
;
A
#
# COMPACT_ATOMS: atom_id res chain seq x y z
N MET A 1 -21.16 39.03 7.52
CA MET A 1 -21.49 37.83 8.34
C MET A 1 -20.33 36.86 8.25
N ALA A 2 -19.86 36.34 9.39
CA ALA A 2 -18.67 35.48 9.45
C ALA A 2 -18.94 34.11 8.79
N ALA A 3 -18.03 33.66 7.92
CA ALA A 3 -18.16 32.41 7.15
C ALA A 3 -18.51 31.18 8.02
N LEU A 4 -18.03 31.15 9.26
CA LEU A 4 -18.32 30.08 10.23
C LEU A 4 -19.82 29.96 10.58
N VAL A 5 -20.51 31.09 10.71
CA VAL A 5 -21.95 31.11 11.06
C VAL A 5 -22.78 30.62 9.89
N THR A 6 -22.41 31.03 8.66
CA THR A 6 -23.04 30.54 7.43
C THR A 6 -22.82 29.04 7.27
N PHE A 7 -21.57 28.57 7.42
CA PHE A 7 -21.22 27.15 7.34
C PHE A 7 -21.99 26.30 8.36
N ARG A 8 -22.06 26.74 9.63
CA ARG A 8 -22.81 26.01 10.67
C ARG A 8 -24.29 25.88 10.29
N ARG A 9 -24.92 26.95 9.80
CA ARG A 9 -26.34 26.95 9.41
C ARG A 9 -26.58 26.00 8.24
N GLU A 10 -25.80 26.14 7.17
CA GLU A 10 -25.92 25.30 5.97
C GLU A 10 -25.66 23.83 6.30
N PHE A 11 -24.65 23.55 7.13
CA PHE A 11 -24.36 22.17 7.54
C PHE A 11 -25.48 21.59 8.38
N LEU A 12 -26.08 22.35 9.30
CA LEU A 12 -27.24 21.90 10.10
C LEU A 12 -28.43 21.51 9.20
N GLU A 13 -28.71 22.31 8.18
CA GLU A 13 -29.79 22.06 7.22
C GLU A 13 -29.54 20.79 6.40
N VAL A 14 -28.33 20.65 5.84
CA VAL A 14 -27.96 19.48 5.01
C VAL A 14 -27.84 18.20 5.83
N SER A 15 -27.37 18.31 7.07
CA SER A 15 -27.06 17.17 7.92
C SER A 15 -28.21 16.67 8.79
N ASN A 16 -29.43 17.15 8.53
CA ASN A 16 -30.63 16.78 9.28
C ASN A 16 -30.48 17.02 10.80
N GLY A 17 -29.88 18.17 11.16
CA GLY A 17 -29.78 18.62 12.56
C GLY A 17 -28.47 18.30 13.29
N LEU A 18 -27.40 17.87 12.61
CA LEU A 18 -26.08 17.71 13.25
C LEU A 18 -25.38 19.08 13.37
N ASP A 19 -25.10 19.48 14.61
CA ASP A 19 -24.39 20.73 14.86
C ASP A 19 -22.88 20.51 14.77
N VAL A 20 -22.29 20.91 13.65
CA VAL A 20 -20.86 20.73 13.38
C VAL A 20 -19.98 21.27 14.51
N LEU A 21 -20.30 22.41 15.12
CA LEU A 21 -19.44 23.01 16.15
C LEU A 21 -19.51 22.30 17.50
N ARG A 22 -20.61 21.61 17.79
CA ARG A 22 -20.81 20.87 19.03
C ARG A 22 -20.37 19.43 18.90
N GLU A 23 -20.59 18.85 17.73
CA GLU A 23 -20.53 17.41 17.53
C GLU A 23 -19.29 16.92 16.80
N ALA A 24 -18.52 17.82 16.18
CA ALA A 24 -17.32 17.50 15.45
C ALA A 24 -16.28 18.65 15.48
N MET A 25 -15.08 18.37 15.97
CA MET A 25 -14.01 19.38 15.99
C MET A 25 -13.43 19.66 14.58
N THR A 26 -13.56 18.71 13.65
CA THR A 26 -12.99 18.78 12.29
C THR A 26 -14.04 18.48 11.23
N ILE A 27 -13.84 19.01 10.01
CA ILE A 27 -14.72 18.76 8.86
C ILE A 27 -14.82 17.26 8.56
N ALA A 28 -13.69 16.54 8.60
CA ALA A 28 -13.68 15.09 8.38
C ALA A 28 -14.56 14.34 9.40
N SER A 29 -14.50 14.71 10.68
CA SER A 29 -15.35 14.14 11.72
C SER A 29 -16.83 14.46 11.48
N ALA A 30 -17.14 15.69 11.05
CA ALA A 30 -18.50 16.12 10.73
C ALA A 30 -19.09 15.33 9.55
N CYS A 31 -18.34 15.19 8.46
CA CYS A 31 -18.73 14.40 7.30
C CYS A 31 -18.95 12.92 7.65
N MET A 32 -18.03 12.33 8.43
CA MET A 32 -18.15 10.93 8.86
C MET A 32 -19.34 10.72 9.80
N LYS A 33 -19.64 11.69 10.66
CA LYS A 33 -20.82 11.62 11.53
C LYS A 33 -22.11 11.75 10.72
N HIS A 34 -22.18 12.70 9.80
CA HIS A 34 -23.32 12.85 8.88
C HIS A 34 -23.56 11.57 8.06
N PHE A 35 -22.50 10.98 7.50
CA PHE A 35 -22.58 9.72 6.79
C PHE A 35 -23.14 8.59 7.66
N ARG A 36 -22.57 8.38 8.86
CA ARG A 36 -23.00 7.31 9.77
C ARG A 36 -24.42 7.47 10.30
N THR A 37 -24.89 8.70 10.52
CA THR A 37 -26.23 8.96 11.07
C THR A 37 -27.31 8.91 9.99
N ASN A 38 -27.04 9.46 8.80
CA ASN A 38 -28.10 9.71 7.81
C ASN A 38 -28.02 8.82 6.57
N HIS A 39 -26.85 8.28 6.23
CA HIS A 39 -26.64 7.59 4.95
C HIS A 39 -26.21 6.13 5.12
N LEU A 40 -25.60 5.76 6.24
CA LEU A 40 -25.16 4.39 6.49
C LEU A 40 -26.37 3.49 6.75
N GLN A 41 -26.63 2.58 5.82
CA GLN A 41 -27.70 1.60 5.93
C GLN A 41 -27.44 0.64 7.11
N SER A 42 -28.53 0.16 7.73
CA SER A 42 -28.43 -0.84 8.80
C SER A 42 -27.64 -2.08 8.33
N GLN A 43 -26.85 -2.65 9.23
CA GLN A 43 -26.02 -3.84 8.99
C GLN A 43 -24.91 -3.69 7.92
N HIS A 44 -24.54 -2.46 7.55
CA HIS A 44 -23.34 -2.22 6.74
C HIS A 44 -22.11 -2.04 7.64
N LEU A 45 -21.17 -2.97 7.54
CA LEU A 45 -19.85 -2.87 8.15
C LEU A 45 -18.91 -2.16 7.17
N GLY A 46 -18.34 -1.03 7.57
CA GLY A 46 -17.26 -0.41 6.80
C GLY A 46 -16.04 -1.33 6.82
N ILE A 47 -15.71 -1.94 5.67
CA ILE A 47 -14.49 -2.74 5.54
C ILE A 47 -13.33 -1.77 5.39
N VAL A 48 -12.51 -1.67 6.43
CA VAL A 48 -11.19 -1.04 6.31
C VAL A 48 -10.30 -2.04 5.60
N PRO A 49 -9.67 -1.70 4.47
CA PRO A 49 -8.70 -2.59 3.85
C PRO A 49 -7.57 -2.89 4.82
N GLU A 50 -7.04 -4.11 4.83
CA GLU A 50 -5.96 -4.52 5.75
C GLU A 50 -4.70 -3.64 5.63
N ILE A 51 -4.48 -3.05 4.44
CA ILE A 51 -3.33 -2.20 4.10
C ILE A 51 -3.67 -0.71 4.30
N GLY A 52 -4.88 -0.40 4.78
CA GLY A 52 -5.38 0.97 4.91
C GLY A 52 -5.89 1.55 3.59
N TYR A 53 -6.03 2.87 3.54
CA TYR A 53 -6.53 3.60 2.36
C TYR A 53 -5.41 4.20 1.50
N ASP A 54 -4.16 4.00 1.88
CA ASP A 54 -3.02 4.51 1.15
C ASP A 54 -2.71 3.59 -0.04
N ASN A 55 -2.71 4.16 -1.24
CA ASN A 55 -2.30 3.48 -2.48
C ASN A 55 -0.76 3.43 -2.62
N THR A 56 -0.03 3.38 -1.51
CA THR A 56 1.43 3.41 -1.54
C THR A 56 1.94 2.00 -1.81
N ASP A 57 2.84 1.85 -2.77
CA ASP A 57 3.47 0.57 -3.07
C ASP A 57 4.14 0.01 -1.79
N THR A 58 3.78 -1.21 -1.43
CA THR A 58 4.26 -1.83 -0.19
C THR A 58 5.51 -2.65 -0.45
N GLN A 59 6.65 -2.21 0.08
CA GLN A 59 7.84 -3.04 0.18
C GLN A 59 7.78 -3.89 1.46
N SER A 60 8.15 -5.16 1.40
CA SER A 60 8.06 -6.03 2.58
C SER A 60 9.05 -5.60 3.67
N LEU A 61 8.64 -5.69 4.95
CA LEU A 61 9.51 -5.37 6.09
C LEU A 61 10.78 -6.25 6.09
N LEU A 62 10.66 -7.49 5.62
CA LEU A 62 11.78 -8.40 5.45
C LEU A 62 12.78 -7.86 4.41
N ALA A 63 12.30 -7.44 3.24
CA ALA A 63 13.13 -6.85 2.19
C ALA A 63 13.86 -5.61 2.70
N LEU A 64 13.16 -4.69 3.37
CA LEU A 64 13.77 -3.48 3.94
C LEU A 64 14.90 -3.81 4.91
N ARG A 65 14.66 -4.73 5.85
CA ARG A 65 15.67 -5.14 6.83
C ARG A 65 16.87 -5.80 6.15
N PHE A 66 16.63 -6.64 5.15
CA PHE A 66 17.70 -7.29 4.40
C PHE A 66 18.55 -6.26 3.63
N LEU A 67 17.92 -5.30 2.96
CA LEU A 67 18.62 -4.24 2.24
C LEU A 67 19.42 -3.35 3.19
N SER A 68 18.88 -2.99 4.34
CA SER A 68 19.62 -2.25 5.36
C SER A 68 20.86 -3.02 5.84
N TRP A 69 20.70 -4.31 6.15
CA TRP A 69 21.84 -5.16 6.52
C TRP A 69 22.88 -5.27 5.40
N TYR A 70 22.45 -5.49 4.15
CA TYR A 70 23.33 -5.60 3.00
C TYR A 70 24.11 -4.31 2.75
N ALA A 71 23.46 -3.15 2.93
CA ALA A 71 24.08 -1.83 2.79
C ALA A 71 25.21 -1.64 3.81
N GLU A 72 24.97 -2.03 5.07
CA GLU A 72 25.95 -1.95 6.15
C GLU A 72 27.12 -2.92 5.95
N GLU A 73 26.82 -4.19 5.66
CA GLU A 73 27.82 -5.26 5.49
C GLU A 73 28.76 -4.97 4.31
N HIS A 74 28.20 -4.54 3.18
CA HIS A 74 28.97 -4.30 1.96
C HIS A 74 29.43 -2.86 1.78
N LYS A 75 29.06 -1.97 2.72
CA LYS A 75 29.33 -0.52 2.68
C LYS A 75 28.92 0.12 1.36
N VAL A 76 27.73 -0.23 0.89
CA VAL A 76 27.15 0.28 -0.37
C VAL A 76 25.91 1.11 -0.08
N ASN A 77 25.66 2.11 -0.92
CA ASN A 77 24.39 2.81 -0.90
C ASN A 77 23.35 2.06 -1.74
N ILE A 78 22.18 1.77 -1.16
CA ILE A 78 21.09 1.06 -1.83
C ILE A 78 19.90 1.99 -2.00
N ARG A 79 19.41 2.09 -3.23
CA ARG A 79 18.16 2.76 -3.55
C ARG A 79 16.98 1.78 -3.43
N ASN A 80 15.98 2.13 -2.62
CA ASN A 80 14.78 1.35 -2.31
C ASN A 80 13.52 2.25 -2.25
N ALA A 81 12.37 1.72 -1.83
CA ALA A 81 11.10 2.45 -1.76
C ALA A 81 11.11 3.72 -0.90
N TYR A 82 11.95 3.77 0.13
CA TYR A 82 12.04 4.89 1.07
C TYR A 82 13.17 5.88 0.73
N SER A 83 13.92 5.62 -0.33
CA SER A 83 14.91 6.57 -0.83
C SER A 83 14.22 7.81 -1.40
N LYS A 84 14.86 8.99 -1.30
CA LYS A 84 14.30 10.26 -1.83
C LYS A 84 13.92 10.19 -3.31
N GLU A 85 14.61 9.34 -4.06
CA GLU A 85 14.41 9.13 -5.50
C GLU A 85 13.38 8.02 -5.80
N GLY A 86 12.85 7.34 -4.78
CA GLY A 86 12.01 6.14 -4.91
C GLY A 86 12.76 4.90 -5.39
N GLU A 87 12.05 3.83 -5.74
CA GLU A 87 12.64 2.62 -6.34
C GLU A 87 13.22 2.91 -7.73
N LYS A 88 14.24 2.14 -8.12
CA LYS A 88 14.75 2.17 -9.50
C LYS A 88 13.76 1.41 -10.40
N ARG A 89 13.53 1.93 -11.61
CA ARG A 89 12.69 1.29 -12.62
C ARG A 89 13.52 0.83 -13.82
N PHE A 90 13.24 -0.37 -14.29
CA PHE A 90 13.72 -0.94 -15.55
C PHE A 90 12.49 -1.23 -16.40
N GLY A 91 12.26 -0.41 -17.43
CA GLY A 91 11.01 -0.44 -18.18
C GLY A 91 9.79 -0.26 -17.26
N ASP A 92 8.88 -1.22 -17.30
CA ASP A 92 7.67 -1.21 -16.46
C ASP A 92 7.92 -1.74 -15.05
N TYR A 93 9.04 -2.45 -14.82
CA TYR A 93 9.34 -3.10 -13.55
C TYR A 93 10.06 -2.18 -12.58
N ARG A 94 9.71 -2.30 -11.31
CA ARG A 94 10.43 -1.71 -10.17
C ARG A 94 11.25 -2.80 -9.50
N VAL A 95 12.39 -2.45 -8.95
CA VAL A 95 13.26 -3.39 -8.24
C VAL A 95 13.32 -3.06 -6.75
N ASP A 96 13.40 -4.10 -5.91
CA ASP A 96 13.44 -3.93 -4.45
C ASP A 96 14.65 -3.10 -3.97
N GLY A 97 15.83 -3.40 -4.51
CA GLY A 97 17.08 -2.73 -4.18
C GLY A 97 17.97 -2.53 -5.39
N TRP A 98 18.49 -1.32 -5.55
CA TRP A 98 19.44 -0.97 -6.60
C TRP A 98 20.74 -0.40 -6.03
N VAL A 99 21.86 -1.00 -6.42
CA VAL A 99 23.21 -0.55 -6.06
C VAL A 99 23.90 0.01 -7.29
N GLU A 100 23.89 1.33 -7.44
CA GLU A 100 24.40 2.03 -8.62
C GLU A 100 25.89 1.73 -8.88
N GLU A 101 26.71 1.74 -7.81
CA GLU A 101 28.17 1.52 -7.87
C GLU A 101 28.55 0.19 -8.51
N ARG A 102 27.74 -0.84 -8.29
CA ARG A 102 27.99 -2.21 -8.75
C ARG A 102 27.09 -2.63 -9.91
N LYS A 103 26.18 -1.75 -10.34
CA LYS A 103 25.07 -2.08 -11.24
C LYS A 103 24.35 -3.36 -10.83
N LEU A 104 24.10 -3.51 -9.54
CA LEU A 104 23.53 -4.72 -8.96
C LEU A 104 22.06 -4.48 -8.57
N VAL A 105 21.20 -5.34 -9.07
CA VAL A 105 19.80 -5.46 -8.63
C VAL A 105 19.71 -6.53 -7.55
N ILE A 106 19.00 -6.22 -6.47
CA ILE A 106 18.70 -7.14 -5.38
C ILE A 106 17.18 -7.28 -5.31
N GLU A 107 16.66 -8.50 -5.46
CA GLU A 107 15.24 -8.84 -5.37
C GLU A 107 15.02 -9.78 -4.18
N ILE A 108 14.02 -9.49 -3.34
CA ILE A 108 13.70 -10.28 -2.15
C ILE A 108 12.35 -10.95 -2.34
N ASN A 109 12.39 -12.13 -2.96
CA ASN A 109 11.19 -12.87 -3.34
C ASN A 109 10.57 -13.64 -2.15
N GLY A 110 9.55 -13.06 -1.53
CA GLY A 110 8.75 -13.72 -0.50
C GLY A 110 8.06 -14.99 -1.01
N CYS A 111 8.24 -16.12 -0.30
CA CYS A 111 7.79 -17.44 -0.79
C CYS A 111 6.31 -17.50 -1.14
N CYS A 112 5.43 -16.90 -0.34
CA CYS A 112 3.99 -16.89 -0.55
C CYS A 112 3.53 -15.98 -1.69
N TRP A 113 4.34 -15.00 -2.09
CA TRP A 113 4.01 -14.07 -3.17
C TRP A 113 4.62 -14.45 -4.51
N HIS A 114 5.73 -15.19 -4.49
CA HIS A 114 6.49 -15.62 -5.68
C HIS A 114 6.40 -17.11 -5.97
N GLY A 115 5.62 -17.87 -5.19
CA GLY A 115 5.45 -19.31 -5.40
C GLY A 115 6.79 -20.05 -5.33
N CYS A 116 7.50 -19.97 -4.22
CA CYS A 116 8.77 -20.71 -4.05
C CYS A 116 8.57 -22.21 -4.28
N LYS A 117 9.34 -22.84 -5.18
CA LYS A 117 9.23 -24.28 -5.51
C LYS A 117 9.37 -25.22 -4.31
N LYS A 118 10.04 -24.77 -3.23
CA LYS A 118 10.18 -25.55 -1.98
C LYS A 118 8.92 -25.50 -1.11
N CYS A 119 8.27 -24.33 -1.00
CA CYS A 119 7.10 -24.13 -0.14
C CYS A 119 5.77 -24.36 -0.87
N PHE A 120 5.75 -24.09 -2.18
CA PHE A 120 4.60 -24.20 -3.08
C PHE A 120 5.01 -25.06 -4.29
N PRO A 121 5.22 -26.38 -4.08
CA PRO A 121 5.75 -27.27 -5.12
C PRO A 121 4.76 -27.51 -6.26
N ASP A 122 3.46 -27.47 -5.97
CA ASP A 122 2.40 -27.63 -6.96
C ASP A 122 2.10 -26.29 -7.65
N ASP A 123 2.05 -26.31 -8.98
CA ASP A 123 1.78 -25.17 -9.84
C ASP A 123 0.36 -24.62 -9.63
N GLU A 124 -0.61 -25.46 -9.25
CA GLU A 124 -2.02 -25.09 -9.12
C GLU A 124 -2.37 -24.42 -7.79
N ILE A 125 -1.43 -24.34 -6.84
CA ILE A 125 -1.67 -23.66 -5.57
C ILE A 125 -1.93 -22.17 -5.81
N ARG A 126 -3.08 -21.68 -5.35
CA ARG A 126 -3.41 -20.25 -5.37
C ARG A 126 -2.65 -19.49 -4.30
N LEU A 127 -1.92 -18.46 -4.73
CA LEU A 127 -1.22 -17.51 -3.87
C LEU A 127 -2.17 -16.39 -3.39
N PRO A 128 -1.78 -15.58 -2.39
CA PRO A 128 -2.64 -14.51 -1.85
C PRO A 128 -3.06 -13.45 -2.88
N ASN A 129 -2.30 -13.30 -3.97
CA ASN A 129 -2.65 -12.42 -5.09
C ASN A 129 -3.72 -13.01 -6.04
N GLY A 130 -4.25 -14.20 -5.76
CA GLY A 130 -5.27 -14.87 -6.56
C GLY A 130 -4.75 -15.61 -7.80
N ILE A 131 -3.44 -15.60 -8.04
CA ILE A 131 -2.79 -16.28 -9.17
C ILE A 131 -2.24 -17.64 -8.70
N THR A 132 -2.12 -18.60 -9.62
CA THR A 132 -1.50 -19.89 -9.31
C THR A 132 0.02 -19.78 -9.24
N ALA A 133 0.67 -20.60 -8.41
CA ALA A 133 2.11 -20.57 -8.20
C ALA A 133 2.91 -20.75 -9.50
N GLY A 134 2.45 -21.63 -10.41
CA GLY A 134 3.06 -21.85 -11.72
C GLY A 134 3.06 -20.57 -12.57
N LYS A 135 1.90 -19.91 -12.69
CA LYS A 135 1.75 -18.64 -13.44
C LYS A 135 2.56 -17.51 -12.82
N GLN A 136 2.67 -17.47 -11.50
CA GLN A 136 3.48 -16.46 -10.81
C GLN A 136 4.96 -16.65 -11.13
N ARG A 137 5.47 -17.89 -11.08
CA ARG A 137 6.85 -18.21 -11.45
C ARG A 137 7.16 -17.83 -12.89
N GLU A 138 6.26 -18.12 -13.82
CA GLU A 138 6.43 -17.76 -15.24
C GLU A 138 6.50 -16.24 -15.45
N LYS A 139 5.73 -15.46 -14.67
CA LYS A 139 5.82 -13.99 -14.69
C LYS A 139 7.15 -13.50 -14.12
N ASP A 140 7.60 -14.08 -13.02
CA ASP A 140 8.85 -13.72 -12.37
C ASP A 140 10.06 -14.07 -13.26
N GLU A 141 10.02 -15.21 -13.96
CA GLU A 141 11.04 -15.60 -14.95
C GLU A 141 11.11 -14.59 -16.11
N ARG A 142 9.96 -14.22 -16.70
CA ARG A 142 9.90 -13.18 -17.76
C ARG A 142 10.43 -11.83 -17.30
N ARG A 143 10.20 -11.47 -16.04
CA ARG A 143 10.73 -10.24 -15.43
C ARG A 143 12.25 -10.33 -15.29
N LEU A 144 12.78 -11.44 -14.79
CA LEU A 144 14.21 -11.65 -14.60
C LEU A 144 14.98 -11.70 -15.93
N GLU A 145 14.37 -12.20 -17.01
CA GLU A 145 14.97 -12.17 -18.35
C GLU A 145 15.07 -10.76 -18.94
N PHE A 146 14.21 -9.83 -18.50
CA PHE A 146 14.16 -8.46 -19.01
C PHE A 146 15.13 -7.51 -18.29
N ILE A 147 15.32 -7.70 -16.98
CA ILE A 147 16.13 -6.82 -16.10
C ILE A 147 17.61 -7.18 -16.22
#